data_AF-A0A3N1GB17-F1
#
_entry.id   AF-A0A3N1GB17-F1
#
_cell.length_a   1.000
_cell.length_b   1.000
_cell.length_c   1.000
_cell.angle_alpha   90.00
_cell.angle_beta   90.00
_cell.angle_gamma   90.00
#
_symmetry.space_group_name_H-M   'P 1'
#
loop_
_entity.id
_entity.type
_entity.pdbx_description
1 polymer ?
#
loop_
_entity_poly.entity_id
_entity_poly.type
_entity_poly.pdbx_seq_one_letter_code
_entity_poly.pdbx_strand_id
1 'polypeptide(L)'
;MVPPADFRSYYGRPIVKAPVWHHDIAAYLFTGGLAAGSALLAAGGDATGRPALRRAGRLTALGALGASTYFLIHDLGRPERFANMLRVAKPTSPMSMGTWILSAFGAAAGTSAVAEAAPLLPRRGVPGLVRRVLSPIGTAGQYGAAVLAPALATYTAVLLADTATPSWHEAYPDLPFVFAGSALASGAGVGLLAAPGDRANPARRMAVCGAAMELYGTHRIETGLGLLSEPYRQGRAGRLLKAGRLLTAAGAAGALLGRRSTVVSALSGLSMLAASLATRFGVFDGGVASAKDPRYTVVPQRERLAQRRGDHPTQ
;
A
#
# COMPACT_ATOMS: atom_id res chain seq x y z
N MET A 1 -10.77 12.50 -51.13
CA MET A 1 -11.13 12.11 -49.74
C MET A 1 -10.06 12.66 -48.81
N VAL A 2 -10.42 13.48 -47.83
CA VAL A 2 -9.50 13.90 -46.78
C VAL A 2 -9.37 12.73 -45.80
N PRO A 3 -8.15 12.32 -45.40
CA PRO A 3 -7.97 11.27 -44.41
C PRO A 3 -8.73 11.61 -43.11
N PRO A 4 -9.37 10.63 -42.45
CA PRO A 4 -9.98 10.86 -41.15
C PRO A 4 -8.93 11.41 -40.18
N ALA A 5 -9.26 12.51 -39.49
CA ALA A 5 -8.32 13.17 -38.58
C ALA A 5 -8.02 12.28 -37.36
N ASP A 6 -6.74 12.01 -37.10
CA ASP A 6 -6.27 11.29 -35.91
C ASP A 6 -6.25 12.23 -34.70
N PHE A 7 -7.36 12.29 -33.97
CA PHE A 7 -7.54 13.20 -32.83
C PHE A 7 -6.92 12.64 -31.55
N ARG A 8 -5.60 12.70 -31.45
CA ARG A 8 -4.86 12.28 -30.23
C ARG A 8 -4.98 13.27 -29.07
N SER A 9 -5.18 14.56 -29.34
CA SER A 9 -5.21 15.62 -28.31
C SER A 9 -5.78 16.95 -28.83
N TYR A 10 -6.16 17.84 -27.91
CA TYR A 10 -6.38 19.25 -28.21
C TYR A 10 -5.04 20.00 -28.07
N TYR A 11 -4.42 20.37 -29.20
CA TYR A 11 -3.11 21.04 -29.28
C TYR A 11 -1.92 20.33 -28.58
N GLY A 12 -1.97 19.02 -28.34
CA GLY A 12 -0.88 18.30 -27.67
C GLY A 12 -0.72 18.61 -26.19
N ARG A 13 -1.64 19.38 -25.58
CA ARG A 13 -1.53 19.81 -24.18
C ARG A 13 -2.30 18.89 -23.23
N PRO A 14 -1.78 18.62 -22.02
CA PRO A 14 -2.52 17.87 -21.00
C PRO A 14 -3.87 18.53 -20.69
N ILE A 15 -4.94 17.72 -20.67
CA ILE A 15 -6.30 18.20 -20.32
C ILE A 15 -6.47 18.23 -18.81
N VAL A 16 -5.99 17.18 -18.12
CA VAL A 16 -5.94 17.14 -16.67
C VAL A 16 -4.61 17.67 -16.17
N LYS A 17 -4.63 18.39 -15.06
CA LYS A 17 -3.40 18.84 -14.41
C LYS A 17 -2.69 17.62 -13.81
N ALA A 18 -1.45 17.38 -14.22
CA ALA A 18 -0.63 16.35 -13.60
C ALA A 18 -0.49 16.61 -12.09
N PRO A 19 -0.55 15.56 -11.25
CA PRO A 19 -0.37 15.71 -9.82
C PRO A 19 1.01 16.32 -9.53
N VAL A 20 1.04 17.25 -8.58
CA VAL A 20 2.28 17.94 -8.14
C VAL A 20 3.02 17.16 -7.05
N TRP A 21 2.57 15.95 -6.76
CA TRP A 21 3.13 15.07 -5.73
C TRP A 21 4.54 14.62 -6.08
N HIS A 22 5.40 14.60 -5.07
CA HIS A 22 6.75 14.07 -5.19
C HIS A 22 6.75 12.56 -4.91
N HIS A 23 7.93 11.93 -5.07
CA HIS A 23 8.12 10.52 -4.73
C HIS A 23 7.91 10.24 -3.23
N ASP A 24 7.84 11.27 -2.39
CA ASP A 24 7.43 11.17 -0.99
C ASP A 24 6.04 10.54 -0.86
N ILE A 25 5.10 10.84 -1.76
CA ILE A 25 3.79 10.17 -1.75
C ILE A 25 3.96 8.68 -2.03
N ALA A 26 4.75 8.28 -3.02
CA ALA A 26 5.01 6.86 -3.26
C ALA A 26 5.67 6.16 -2.05
N ALA A 27 6.57 6.85 -1.34
CA ALA A 27 7.16 6.35 -0.09
C ALA A 27 6.14 6.27 1.05
N TYR A 28 5.24 7.24 1.16
CA TYR A 28 4.11 7.25 2.09
C TYR A 28 3.16 6.06 1.83
N LEU A 29 2.84 5.78 0.56
CA LEU A 29 2.01 4.65 0.15
C LEU A 29 2.63 3.31 0.60
N PHE A 30 3.94 3.15 0.39
CA PHE A 30 4.68 1.97 0.79
C PHE A 30 4.74 1.82 2.32
N THR A 31 5.16 2.87 3.02
CA THR A 31 5.33 2.84 4.48
C THR A 31 4.01 2.69 5.23
N GLY A 32 2.92 3.27 4.72
CA GLY A 32 1.56 3.04 5.23
C GLY A 32 1.10 1.59 5.05
N GLY A 33 1.36 0.99 3.88
CA GLY A 33 1.11 -0.43 3.62
C GLY A 33 1.95 -1.36 4.50
N LEU A 34 3.23 -1.06 4.67
CA LEU A 34 4.15 -1.77 5.57
C LEU A 34 3.67 -1.70 7.02
N ALA A 35 3.17 -0.54 7.46
CA ALA A 35 2.61 -0.38 8.80
C ALA A 35 1.38 -1.28 9.00
N ALA A 36 0.43 -1.25 8.06
CA ALA A 36 -0.76 -2.10 8.08
C ALA A 36 -0.41 -3.60 8.10
N GLY A 37 0.46 -4.04 7.18
CA GLY A 37 0.93 -5.42 7.11
C GLY A 37 1.63 -5.87 8.40
N SER A 38 2.46 -5.01 8.98
CA SER A 38 3.16 -5.29 10.23
C SER A 38 2.22 -5.39 11.43
N ALA A 39 1.14 -4.61 11.47
CA ALA A 39 0.12 -4.72 12.51
C ALA A 39 -0.65 -6.05 12.43
N LEU A 40 -0.99 -6.51 11.22
CA LEU A 40 -1.59 -7.84 11.02
C LEU A 40 -0.62 -8.96 11.40
N LEU A 41 0.67 -8.83 11.05
CA LEU A 41 1.71 -9.76 11.48
C LEU A 41 1.81 -9.80 13.01
N ALA A 42 1.75 -8.65 13.68
CA ALA A 42 1.83 -8.57 15.13
C ALA A 42 0.67 -9.31 15.80
N ALA A 43 -0.56 -9.06 15.34
CA ALA A 43 -1.76 -9.74 15.85
C ALA A 43 -1.71 -11.25 15.60
N GLY A 44 -1.33 -11.69 14.40
CA GLY A 44 -1.15 -13.11 14.10
C GLY A 44 -0.02 -13.77 14.89
N GLY A 45 1.06 -13.02 15.15
CA GLY A 45 2.17 -13.46 16.00
C GLY A 45 1.70 -13.70 17.44
N ASP A 46 0.94 -12.77 18.00
CA ASP A 46 0.39 -12.89 19.35
C ASP A 46 -0.64 -14.02 19.47
N ALA A 47 -1.63 -14.08 18.56
CA ALA A 47 -2.67 -15.11 18.54
C ALA A 47 -2.12 -16.53 18.38
N THR A 48 -0.90 -16.67 17.87
CA THR A 48 -0.25 -17.98 17.66
C THR A 48 0.95 -18.21 18.58
N GLY A 49 1.13 -17.42 19.64
CA GLY A 49 2.19 -17.62 20.64
C GLY A 49 3.61 -17.38 20.13
N ARG A 50 3.79 -16.49 19.15
CA ARG A 50 5.07 -16.16 18.49
C ARG A 50 5.53 -14.73 18.87
N PRO A 51 6.14 -14.54 20.05
CA PRO A 51 6.48 -13.21 20.56
C PRO A 51 7.48 -12.45 19.68
N ALA A 52 8.37 -13.14 18.97
CA ALA A 52 9.30 -12.50 18.03
C ALA A 52 8.57 -11.81 16.86
N LEU A 53 7.56 -12.48 16.28
CA LEU A 53 6.73 -11.89 15.22
C LEU A 53 5.87 -10.75 15.76
N ARG A 54 5.32 -10.90 16.97
CA ARG A 54 4.56 -9.85 17.63
C ARG A 54 5.40 -8.57 17.80
N ARG A 55 6.58 -8.71 18.41
CA ARG A 55 7.46 -7.58 18.69
C ARG A 55 7.95 -6.91 17.41
N ALA A 56 8.39 -7.69 16.43
CA ALA A 56 8.81 -7.16 15.13
C ALA A 56 7.66 -6.41 14.45
N GLY A 57 6.47 -7.01 14.39
CA GLY A 57 5.30 -6.38 13.80
C GLY A 57 4.91 -5.06 14.49
N ARG A 58 4.90 -5.00 15.83
CA ARG A 58 4.58 -3.77 16.58
C ARG A 58 5.59 -2.65 16.33
N LEU A 59 6.89 -2.96 16.42
CA LEU A 59 7.94 -1.97 16.25
C LEU A 59 8.02 -1.49 14.80
N THR A 60 7.90 -2.40 13.83
CA THR A 60 7.87 -2.02 12.42
C THR A 60 6.60 -1.25 12.07
N ALA A 61 5.43 -1.60 12.64
CA ALA A 61 4.20 -0.84 12.43
C ALA A 61 4.34 0.61 12.89
N LEU A 62 4.88 0.83 14.10
CA LEU A 62 5.12 2.18 14.62
C LEU A 62 6.16 2.94 13.77
N GLY A 63 7.29 2.32 13.46
CA GLY A 63 8.35 2.95 12.67
C GLY A 63 7.90 3.31 11.25
N ALA A 64 7.19 2.39 10.59
CA ALA A 64 6.66 2.62 9.26
C ALA A 64 5.54 3.67 9.26
N LEU A 65 4.69 3.70 10.29
CA LEU A 65 3.69 4.76 10.45
C LEU A 65 4.34 6.14 10.66
N GLY A 66 5.41 6.21 11.46
CA GLY A 66 6.19 7.44 11.65
C GLY A 66 6.79 7.92 10.32
N ALA A 67 7.41 7.03 9.56
CA ALA A 67 7.93 7.34 8.22
C ALA A 67 6.83 7.79 7.25
N SER A 68 5.67 7.11 7.25
CA SER A 68 4.50 7.45 6.44
C SER A 68 4.00 8.86 6.76
N THR A 69 3.89 9.18 8.06
CA THR A 69 3.46 10.50 8.53
C THR A 69 4.47 11.59 8.14
N TYR A 70 5.78 11.31 8.27
CA TYR A 70 6.84 12.20 7.83
C TYR A 70 6.76 12.53 6.33
N PHE A 71 6.67 11.51 5.47
CA PHE A 71 6.59 11.71 4.02
C PHE A 71 5.33 12.49 3.62
N LEU A 72 4.20 12.21 4.27
CA LEU A 72 2.96 12.95 4.04
C LEU A 72 3.09 14.43 4.43
N ILE A 73 3.64 14.72 5.62
CA ILE A 73 3.83 16.10 6.11
C ILE A 73 4.84 16.86 5.25
N HIS A 74 5.91 16.18 4.81
CA HIS A 74 6.92 16.77 3.94
C HIS A 74 6.32 17.19 2.58
N ASP A 75 5.52 16.32 1.94
CA ASP A 75 4.86 16.66 0.66
C ASP A 75 3.79 17.77 0.81
N LEU A 76 3.15 17.91 1.98
CA LEU A 76 2.22 19.01 2.25
C LEU A 76 2.88 20.41 2.22
N GLY A 77 4.20 20.49 2.45
CA GLY A 77 5.01 21.71 2.43
C GLY A 77 4.73 22.73 3.56
N ARG A 78 3.63 22.56 4.31
CA ARG A 78 3.29 23.35 5.51
C ARG A 78 2.71 22.43 6.59
N PRO A 79 3.46 22.13 7.66
CA PRO A 79 3.08 21.11 8.65
C PRO A 79 1.79 21.45 9.40
N GLU A 80 1.45 22.73 9.55
CA GLU A 80 0.22 23.16 10.22
C GLU A 80 -1.05 22.67 9.49
N ARG A 81 -0.95 22.36 8.20
CA ARG A 81 -2.08 21.82 7.41
C ARG A 81 -2.52 20.45 7.89
N PHE A 82 -1.62 19.64 8.43
CA PHE A 82 -1.98 18.33 8.98
C PHE A 82 -2.99 18.47 10.13
N ALA A 83 -2.79 19.45 11.02
CA ALA A 83 -3.73 19.72 12.12
C ALA A 83 -5.10 20.16 11.61
N ASN A 84 -5.18 20.84 10.46
CA ASN A 84 -6.45 21.22 9.85
C ASN A 84 -7.20 20.02 9.28
N MET A 85 -6.50 19.00 8.77
CA MET A 85 -7.11 17.77 8.27
C MET A 85 -7.82 16.98 9.37
N LEU A 86 -7.33 17.07 10.62
CA LEU A 86 -7.92 16.43 11.80
C LEU A 86 -9.21 17.10 12.30
N ARG A 87 -9.59 18.26 11.77
CA ARG A 87 -10.79 19.00 12.21
C ARG A 87 -12.06 18.61 11.48
N VAL A 88 -11.95 17.99 10.30
CA VAL A 88 -13.08 17.74 9.41
C VAL A 88 -13.25 16.24 9.20
N ALA A 89 -14.45 15.75 9.46
CA ALA A 89 -14.89 14.40 9.07
C ALA A 89 -15.82 14.50 7.87
N LYS A 90 -15.30 14.18 6.67
CA LYS A 90 -16.05 14.17 5.41
C LYS A 90 -15.99 12.78 4.80
N PRO A 91 -17.03 11.93 5.01
CA PRO A 91 -17.05 10.55 4.51
C PRO A 91 -16.88 10.42 3.00
N THR A 92 -17.30 11.44 2.24
CA THR A 92 -17.17 11.47 0.77
C THR A 92 -15.77 11.89 0.29
N SER A 93 -14.80 12.09 1.19
CA SER A 93 -13.44 12.47 0.84
C SER A 93 -12.46 11.39 1.33
N PRO A 94 -11.83 10.64 0.42
CA PRO A 94 -10.81 9.65 0.79
C PRO A 94 -9.67 10.24 1.61
N MET A 95 -9.33 11.51 1.38
CA MET A 95 -8.31 12.23 2.13
C MET A 95 -8.74 12.42 3.61
N SER A 96 -9.96 12.92 3.85
CA SER A 96 -10.49 13.10 5.22
C SER A 96 -10.57 11.76 5.94
N MET A 97 -11.16 10.74 5.28
CA MET A 97 -11.22 9.39 5.85
C MET A 97 -9.84 8.81 6.13
N GLY A 98 -8.88 9.02 5.22
CA GLY A 98 -7.49 8.61 5.39
C GLY A 98 -6.83 9.20 6.63
N THR A 99 -7.10 10.47 6.92
CA THR A 99 -6.57 11.14 8.11
C THR A 99 -7.11 10.49 9.38
N TRP A 100 -8.42 10.23 9.46
CA TRP A 100 -9.03 9.57 10.62
C TRP A 100 -8.58 8.11 10.78
N ILE A 101 -8.44 7.37 9.67
CA ILE A 101 -7.89 6.01 9.67
C ILE A 101 -6.45 6.03 10.20
N LEU A 102 -5.61 6.94 9.70
CA LEU A 102 -4.21 7.08 10.11
C LEU A 102 -4.10 7.41 11.60
N SER A 103 -4.92 8.34 12.11
CA SER A 103 -4.93 8.73 13.52
C SER A 103 -5.40 7.61 14.44
N ALA A 104 -6.52 6.96 14.11
CA ALA A 104 -7.03 5.84 14.90
C ALA A 104 -6.06 4.66 14.90
N PHE A 105 -5.51 4.33 13.73
CA PHE A 105 -4.49 3.30 13.61
C PHE A 105 -3.23 3.69 14.40
N GLY A 106 -2.81 4.96 14.35
CA GLY A 106 -1.64 5.43 15.06
C GLY A 106 -1.76 5.40 16.57
N ALA A 107 -2.92 5.76 17.11
CA ALA A 107 -3.20 5.58 18.54
C ALA A 107 -3.12 4.10 18.95
N ALA A 108 -3.72 3.21 18.17
CA ALA A 108 -3.75 1.77 18.43
C ALA A 108 -2.35 1.12 18.28
N ALA A 109 -1.63 1.43 17.21
CA ALA A 109 -0.28 0.94 16.95
C ALA A 109 0.73 1.50 17.97
N GLY A 110 0.65 2.79 18.28
CA GLY A 110 1.50 3.46 19.28
C GLY A 110 1.34 2.85 20.66
N THR A 111 0.11 2.66 21.14
CA THR A 111 -0.15 1.99 22.43
C THR A 111 0.39 0.56 22.45
N SER A 112 0.23 -0.19 21.36
CA SER A 112 0.79 -1.55 21.25
C SER A 112 2.31 -1.60 21.29
N ALA A 113 2.99 -0.64 20.63
CA ALA A 113 4.44 -0.56 20.58
C ALA A 113 5.04 -0.07 21.91
N VAL A 114 4.42 0.91 22.57
CA VAL A 114 4.82 1.35 23.91
C VAL A 114 4.73 0.22 24.93
N ALA A 115 3.75 -0.68 24.79
CA ALA A 115 3.62 -1.85 25.66
C ALA A 115 4.80 -2.84 25.54
N GLU A 116 5.59 -2.80 24.46
CA GLU A 116 6.83 -3.58 24.36
C GLU A 116 7.91 -3.10 25.34
N ALA A 117 7.81 -1.89 25.89
CA ALA A 117 8.68 -1.40 26.94
C ALA A 117 8.27 -1.87 28.35
N ALA A 118 7.07 -2.42 28.53
CA ALA A 118 6.57 -2.86 29.83
C ALA A 118 7.46 -3.90 30.55
N PRO A 119 8.16 -4.83 29.87
CA PRO A 119 9.13 -5.73 30.51
C PRO A 119 10.36 -5.03 31.10
N LEU A 120 10.69 -3.81 30.65
CA LEU A 120 11.82 -3.02 31.15
C LEU A 120 11.50 -2.34 32.49
N LEU A 121 10.22 -2.25 32.86
CA LEU A 121 9.78 -1.62 34.11
C LEU A 121 9.97 -2.54 35.33
N PRO A 122 10.36 -2.00 36.49
CA PRO A 122 10.45 -2.74 37.75
C PRO A 122 9.15 -3.47 38.10
N ARG A 123 9.27 -4.65 38.73
CA ARG A 123 8.12 -5.51 39.07
C ARG A 123 7.30 -5.03 40.29
N ARG A 124 7.86 -4.17 41.14
CA ARG A 124 7.26 -3.72 42.41
C ARG A 124 7.09 -2.19 42.42
N GLY A 125 6.16 -1.71 43.24
CA GLY A 125 5.83 -0.28 43.34
C GLY A 125 4.95 0.25 42.21
N VAL A 126 4.84 1.58 42.10
CA VAL A 126 4.09 2.29 41.03
C VAL A 126 4.47 1.80 39.62
N PRO A 127 5.76 1.55 39.28
CA PRO A 127 6.13 0.99 37.97
C PRO A 127 5.57 -0.42 37.71
N GLY A 128 5.39 -1.22 38.76
CA GLY A 128 4.77 -2.54 38.67
C GLY A 128 3.28 -2.49 38.35
N LEU A 129 2.57 -1.46 38.85
CA LEU A 129 1.18 -1.19 38.47
C LEU A 129 1.08 -0.76 37.00
N VAL A 130 1.94 0.17 36.57
CA VAL A 130 2.03 0.61 35.17
C VAL A 130 2.29 -0.58 34.24
N ARG A 131 3.21 -1.48 34.60
CA ARG A 131 3.47 -2.71 33.85
C ARG A 131 2.24 -3.62 33.71
N ARG A 132 1.44 -3.77 34.77
CA ARG A 132 0.20 -4.58 34.74
C ARG A 132 -0.87 -3.98 33.84
N VAL A 133 -0.98 -2.66 33.79
CA VAL A 133 -1.97 -1.94 32.99
C VAL A 133 -1.55 -1.82 31.51
N LEU A 134 -0.26 -1.61 31.23
CA LEU A 134 0.25 -1.51 29.86
C LEU A 134 0.07 -2.78 29.04
N SER A 135 0.16 -3.96 29.66
CA SER A 135 0.04 -5.24 28.95
C SER A 135 -1.34 -5.46 28.29
N PRO A 136 -2.49 -5.37 29.01
CA PRO A 136 -3.81 -5.50 28.39
C PRO A 136 -4.11 -4.36 27.43
N ILE A 137 -3.71 -3.11 27.75
CA ILE A 137 -3.90 -1.96 26.85
C ILE A 137 -3.14 -2.16 25.55
N GLY A 138 -1.88 -2.59 25.60
CA GLY A 138 -1.09 -2.84 24.40
C GLY A 138 -1.64 -3.98 23.55
N THR A 139 -2.26 -4.97 24.19
CA THR A 139 -2.94 -6.07 23.50
C THR A 139 -4.21 -5.57 22.80
N ALA A 140 -5.04 -4.79 23.49
CA ALA A 140 -6.21 -4.14 22.89
C ALA A 140 -5.81 -3.21 21.73
N GLY A 141 -4.77 -2.39 21.91
CA GLY A 141 -4.21 -1.53 20.86
C GLY A 141 -3.72 -2.31 19.65
N GLN A 142 -3.06 -3.45 19.85
CA GLN A 142 -2.62 -4.32 18.76
C GLN A 142 -3.79 -4.84 17.92
N TYR A 143 -4.82 -5.40 18.56
CA TYR A 143 -5.98 -5.91 17.83
C TYR A 143 -6.79 -4.78 17.20
N GLY A 144 -6.88 -3.62 17.85
CA GLY A 144 -7.46 -2.40 17.26
C GLY A 144 -6.70 -1.97 15.99
N ALA A 145 -5.37 -1.95 16.02
CA ALA A 145 -4.55 -1.65 14.85
C ALA A 145 -4.74 -2.71 13.74
N ALA A 146 -4.85 -3.99 14.10
CA ALA A 146 -5.11 -5.06 13.14
C ALA A 146 -6.49 -4.95 12.48
N VAL A 147 -7.54 -4.53 13.20
CA VAL A 147 -8.87 -4.25 12.64
C VAL A 147 -8.84 -3.07 11.67
N LEU A 148 -8.06 -2.03 11.97
CA LEU A 148 -7.91 -0.84 11.12
C LEU A 148 -6.94 -1.06 9.95
N ALA A 149 -6.10 -2.11 9.99
CA ALA A 149 -5.07 -2.36 8.99
C ALA A 149 -5.60 -2.53 7.55
N PRO A 150 -6.70 -3.26 7.28
CA PRO A 150 -7.26 -3.34 5.93
C PRO A 150 -7.66 -1.97 5.38
N ALA A 151 -8.26 -1.12 6.22
CA ALA A 151 -8.63 0.25 5.84
C ALA A 151 -7.37 1.07 5.54
N LEU A 152 -6.35 1.04 6.41
CA LEU A 152 -5.07 1.74 6.20
C LEU A 152 -4.33 1.24 4.94
N ALA A 153 -4.38 -0.06 4.66
CA ALA A 153 -3.71 -0.66 3.50
C ALA A 153 -4.33 -0.20 2.17
N THR A 154 -5.65 0.04 2.14
CA THR A 154 -6.42 0.21 0.89
C THR A 154 -6.95 1.62 0.66
N TYR A 155 -7.14 2.46 1.68
CA TYR A 155 -7.71 3.81 1.48
C TYR A 155 -6.87 4.67 0.54
N THR A 156 -5.55 4.45 0.50
CA THR A 156 -4.68 5.20 -0.41
C THR A 156 -4.86 4.78 -1.87
N ALA A 157 -5.28 3.54 -2.15
CA ALA A 157 -5.72 3.13 -3.48
C ALA A 157 -7.02 3.86 -3.86
N VAL A 158 -7.97 3.93 -2.94
CA VAL A 158 -9.21 4.71 -3.14
C VAL A 158 -8.89 6.18 -3.39
N LEU A 159 -7.96 6.77 -2.64
CA LEU A 159 -7.51 8.15 -2.84
C LEU A 159 -6.96 8.38 -4.24
N LEU A 160 -6.12 7.48 -4.77
CA LEU A 160 -5.61 7.60 -6.14
C LEU A 160 -6.72 7.46 -7.18
N ALA A 161 -7.59 6.47 -7.00
CA ALA A 161 -8.68 6.17 -7.94
C ALA A 161 -9.79 7.23 -7.97
N ASP A 162 -9.97 7.97 -6.88
CA ASP A 162 -10.94 9.07 -6.78
C ASP A 162 -10.44 10.36 -7.47
N THR A 163 -9.24 10.36 -8.05
CA THR A 163 -8.72 11.49 -8.82
C THR A 163 -9.17 11.47 -10.28
N ALA A 164 -9.01 12.59 -10.98
CA ALA A 164 -9.22 12.68 -12.44
C ALA A 164 -8.03 12.11 -13.26
N THR A 165 -7.02 11.50 -12.62
CA THR A 165 -5.88 10.93 -13.33
C THR A 165 -6.30 9.66 -14.07
N PRO A 166 -6.20 9.59 -15.41
CA PRO A 166 -6.89 8.58 -16.21
C PRO A 166 -6.62 7.13 -15.80
N SER A 167 -5.35 6.74 -15.71
CA SER A 167 -5.01 5.35 -15.38
C SER A 167 -5.34 4.99 -13.93
N TRP A 168 -5.17 5.91 -12.97
CA TRP A 168 -5.55 5.65 -11.58
C TRP A 168 -7.06 5.49 -11.44
N HIS A 169 -7.83 6.36 -12.09
CA HIS A 169 -9.29 6.33 -12.02
C HIS A 169 -9.87 5.05 -12.61
N GLU A 170 -9.42 4.66 -13.80
CA GLU A 170 -9.92 3.45 -14.44
C GLU A 170 -9.51 2.18 -13.67
N ALA A 171 -8.39 2.22 -12.94
CA ALA A 171 -7.93 1.11 -12.11
C ALA A 171 -8.71 0.93 -10.78
N TYR A 172 -9.75 1.74 -10.49
CA TYR A 172 -10.46 1.70 -9.20
C TYR A 172 -10.93 0.31 -8.73
N PRO A 173 -11.37 -0.64 -9.59
CA PRO A 173 -11.84 -1.94 -9.12
C PRO A 173 -10.71 -2.82 -8.60
N ASP A 174 -9.51 -2.66 -9.17
CA ASP A 174 -8.38 -3.58 -9.00
C ASP A 174 -7.29 -3.00 -8.08
N LEU A 175 -7.17 -1.67 -7.98
CA LEU A 175 -6.14 -0.99 -7.19
C LEU A 175 -6.15 -1.36 -5.70
N PRO A 176 -7.32 -1.49 -5.03
CA PRO A 176 -7.36 -1.93 -3.64
C PRO A 176 -6.77 -3.33 -3.43
N PHE A 177 -6.90 -4.25 -4.40
CA PHE A 177 -6.30 -5.59 -4.32
C PHE A 177 -4.78 -5.54 -4.41
N VAL A 178 -4.23 -4.71 -5.31
CA VAL A 178 -2.77 -4.46 -5.40
C VAL A 178 -2.24 -3.90 -4.09
N PHE A 179 -2.96 -2.95 -3.50
CA PHE A 179 -2.53 -2.28 -2.29
C PHE A 179 -2.64 -3.19 -1.05
N ALA A 180 -3.74 -3.93 -0.90
CA ALA A 180 -3.87 -4.94 0.13
C ALA A 180 -2.83 -6.06 -0.02
N GLY A 181 -2.62 -6.56 -1.24
CA GLY A 181 -1.64 -7.60 -1.53
C GLY A 181 -0.21 -7.19 -1.17
N SER A 182 0.23 -6.02 -1.65
CA SER A 182 1.56 -5.47 -1.34
C SER A 182 1.76 -5.12 0.14
N ALA A 183 0.69 -4.76 0.87
CA ALA A 183 0.73 -4.57 2.32
C ALA A 183 0.94 -5.91 3.05
N LEU A 184 0.21 -6.95 2.66
CA LEU A 184 0.42 -8.31 3.20
C LEU A 184 1.82 -8.85 2.88
N ALA A 185 2.30 -8.63 1.65
CA ALA A 185 3.64 -9.03 1.21
C ALA A 185 4.74 -8.35 2.03
N SER A 186 4.64 -7.03 2.24
CA SER A 186 5.61 -6.30 3.07
C SER A 186 5.58 -6.72 4.54
N GLY A 187 4.39 -6.93 5.13
CA GLY A 187 4.24 -7.50 6.47
C GLY A 187 4.81 -8.92 6.59
N ALA A 188 4.62 -9.76 5.57
CA ALA A 188 5.23 -11.07 5.49
C ALA A 188 6.77 -10.98 5.45
N GLY A 189 7.32 -10.01 4.70
CA GLY A 189 8.74 -9.76 4.63
C GLY A 189 9.37 -9.45 5.99
N VAL A 190 8.69 -8.61 6.80
CA VAL A 190 9.09 -8.34 8.20
C VAL A 190 9.13 -9.63 9.01
N GLY A 191 8.08 -10.46 8.91
CA GLY A 191 8.00 -11.70 9.68
C GLY A 191 9.05 -12.75 9.29
N LEU A 192 9.36 -12.85 8.00
CA LEU A 192 10.38 -13.76 7.48
C LEU A 192 11.81 -13.35 7.90
N LEU A 193 12.05 -12.04 8.05
CA LEU A 193 13.30 -11.50 8.59
C LEU A 193 13.41 -11.66 10.11
N ALA A 194 12.32 -11.44 10.84
CA ALA A 194 12.32 -11.42 12.29
C ALA A 194 12.34 -12.80 12.95
N ALA A 195 11.72 -13.81 12.33
CA ALA A 195 11.66 -15.16 12.90
C ALA A 195 11.82 -16.25 11.80
N PRO A 196 13.00 -16.34 11.17
CA PRO A 196 13.26 -17.34 10.13
C PRO A 196 13.04 -18.78 10.61
N GLY A 197 12.69 -19.68 9.68
CA GLY A 197 12.43 -21.11 9.96
C GLY A 197 10.95 -21.46 10.19
N ASP A 198 10.69 -22.47 11.05
CA ASP A 198 9.35 -23.03 11.31
C ASP A 198 8.42 -22.10 12.10
N ARG A 199 9.00 -21.06 12.74
CA ARG A 199 8.22 -20.06 13.47
C ARG A 199 7.58 -19.02 12.54
N ALA A 200 7.96 -18.96 11.26
CA ALA A 200 7.45 -17.97 10.30
C ALA A 200 6.10 -18.34 9.62
N ASN A 201 5.41 -19.41 10.02
CA ASN A 201 4.20 -19.88 9.32
C ASN A 201 3.13 -18.78 9.08
N PRO A 202 2.80 -17.88 10.04
CA PRO A 202 1.88 -16.77 9.78
C PRO A 202 2.39 -15.83 8.68
N ALA A 203 3.67 -15.48 8.70
CA ALA A 203 4.29 -14.64 7.69
C ALA A 203 4.28 -15.32 6.31
N ARG A 204 4.51 -16.63 6.23
CA ARG A 204 4.44 -17.39 4.97
C ARG A 204 3.02 -17.40 4.38
N ARG A 205 1.98 -17.52 5.21
CA ARG A 205 0.58 -17.42 4.75
C ARG A 205 0.27 -16.03 4.21
N MET A 206 0.70 -14.99 4.94
CA MET A 206 0.60 -13.61 4.45
C MET A 206 1.36 -13.42 3.14
N ALA A 207 2.53 -14.04 2.97
CA ALA A 207 3.31 -13.97 1.74
C ALA A 207 2.53 -14.50 0.54
N VAL A 208 1.90 -15.67 0.69
CA VAL A 208 1.11 -16.31 -0.38
C VAL A 208 -0.16 -15.52 -0.67
N CYS A 209 -0.93 -15.13 0.35
CA CYS A 209 -2.14 -14.33 0.16
C CYS A 209 -1.82 -12.97 -0.47
N GLY A 210 -0.77 -12.30 0.03
CA GLY A 210 -0.30 -11.03 -0.50
C GLY A 210 0.12 -11.12 -1.95
N ALA A 211 0.92 -12.13 -2.29
CA ALA A 211 1.35 -12.38 -3.66
C ALA A 211 0.18 -12.70 -4.59
N ALA A 212 -0.79 -13.53 -4.15
CA ALA A 212 -1.96 -13.84 -4.95
C ALA A 212 -2.79 -12.58 -5.27
N MET A 213 -3.08 -11.75 -4.27
CA MET A 213 -3.84 -10.51 -4.44
C MET A 213 -3.10 -9.49 -5.30
N GLU A 214 -1.79 -9.30 -5.05
CA GLU A 214 -0.98 -8.33 -5.77
C GLU A 214 -0.80 -8.73 -7.24
N LEU A 215 -0.43 -9.98 -7.51
CA LEU A 215 -0.26 -10.47 -8.88
C LEU A 215 -1.57 -10.46 -9.66
N TYR A 216 -2.68 -10.84 -9.02
CA TYR A 216 -4.02 -10.73 -9.62
C TYR A 216 -4.36 -9.29 -9.97
N GLY A 217 -4.30 -8.37 -9.00
CA GLY A 217 -4.66 -6.96 -9.22
C GLY A 217 -3.75 -6.29 -10.26
N THR A 218 -2.43 -6.55 -10.23
CA THR A 218 -1.50 -6.00 -11.23
C THR A 218 -1.79 -6.58 -12.61
N HIS A 219 -2.08 -7.87 -12.72
CA HIS A 219 -2.45 -8.48 -14.00
C HIS A 219 -3.72 -7.84 -14.59
N ARG A 220 -4.74 -7.61 -13.75
CA ARG A 220 -5.98 -6.93 -14.15
C ARG A 220 -5.73 -5.50 -14.63
N ILE A 221 -4.93 -4.72 -13.90
CA ILE A 221 -4.59 -3.34 -14.29
C ILE A 221 -3.76 -3.27 -15.58
N GLU A 222 -2.84 -4.21 -15.79
CA GLU A 222 -1.97 -4.22 -16.98
C GLU A 222 -2.66 -4.74 -18.26
N THR A 223 -3.78 -5.45 -18.14
CA THR A 223 -4.43 -6.10 -19.29
C THR A 223 -5.88 -5.68 -19.51
N GLY A 224 -6.55 -5.20 -18.47
CA GLY A 224 -7.99 -5.00 -18.45
C GLY A 224 -8.49 -3.58 -18.72
N LEU A 225 -7.61 -2.58 -18.80
CA LEU A 225 -8.01 -1.16 -18.92
C LEU A 225 -7.82 -0.60 -20.35
N GLY A 226 -7.61 -1.47 -21.34
CA GLY A 226 -7.36 -1.09 -22.73
C GLY A 226 -6.17 -0.14 -22.86
N LEU A 227 -6.38 1.02 -23.48
CA LEU A 227 -5.36 2.06 -23.64
C LEU A 227 -4.80 2.53 -22.28
N LEU A 228 -5.62 2.55 -21.23
CA LEU A 228 -5.23 3.04 -19.90
C LEU A 228 -4.33 2.06 -19.12
N SER A 229 -4.14 0.84 -19.64
CA SER A 229 -3.13 -0.10 -19.16
C SER A 229 -1.72 0.20 -19.67
N GLU A 230 -1.58 0.95 -20.78
CA GLU A 230 -0.31 1.26 -21.43
C GLU A 230 0.69 1.97 -20.47
N PRO A 231 0.29 2.98 -19.68
CA PRO A 231 1.18 3.65 -18.72
C PRO A 231 1.76 2.70 -17.65
N TYR A 232 1.07 1.63 -17.31
CA TYR A 232 1.55 0.63 -16.36
C TYR A 232 2.53 -0.37 -16.97
N ARG A 233 2.65 -0.42 -18.29
CA ARG A 233 3.52 -1.37 -19.01
C ARG A 233 4.76 -0.73 -19.59
N GLN A 234 4.79 0.60 -19.72
CA GLN A 234 5.85 1.32 -20.39
C GLN A 234 6.72 2.15 -19.44
N GLY A 235 7.88 2.59 -19.96
CA GLY A 235 8.76 3.54 -19.29
C GLY A 235 9.28 3.07 -17.92
N ARG A 236 9.31 3.98 -16.95
CA ARG A 236 9.76 3.68 -15.58
C ARG A 236 8.73 2.86 -14.80
N ALA A 237 7.45 3.21 -14.90
CA ALA A 237 6.36 2.53 -14.24
C ALA A 237 6.31 1.03 -14.59
N GLY A 238 6.36 0.70 -15.88
CA GLY A 238 6.37 -0.69 -16.35
C GLY A 238 7.59 -1.49 -15.90
N ARG A 239 8.78 -0.87 -15.85
CA ARG A 239 9.99 -1.53 -15.33
C ARG A 239 9.84 -1.84 -13.83
N LEU A 240 9.31 -0.92 -13.05
CA LEU A 240 9.08 -1.10 -11.62
C LEU A 240 8.00 -2.16 -11.34
N LEU A 241 6.87 -2.13 -12.05
CA LEU A 241 5.80 -3.14 -11.90
C LEU A 241 6.24 -4.52 -12.35
N LYS A 242 7.05 -4.61 -13.42
CA LYS A 242 7.66 -5.88 -13.83
C LYS A 242 8.62 -6.41 -12.77
N ALA A 243 9.50 -5.56 -12.23
CA ALA A 243 10.39 -5.94 -11.14
C ALA A 243 9.62 -6.36 -9.89
N GLY A 244 8.59 -5.61 -9.50
CA GLY A 244 7.70 -5.91 -8.39
C GLY A 244 7.06 -7.29 -8.52
N ARG A 245 6.47 -7.61 -9.67
CA ARG A 245 5.89 -8.94 -9.93
C ARG A 245 6.90 -10.07 -9.81
N LEU A 246 8.09 -9.91 -10.40
CA LEU A 246 9.15 -10.91 -10.31
C LEU A 246 9.62 -11.12 -8.87
N LEU A 247 9.81 -10.03 -8.13
CA LEU A 247 10.22 -10.06 -6.72
C LEU A 247 9.12 -10.63 -5.81
N THR A 248 7.84 -10.35 -6.09
CA THR A 248 6.70 -10.94 -5.37
C THR A 248 6.62 -12.44 -5.62
N ALA A 249 6.74 -12.88 -6.88
CA ALA A 249 6.74 -14.30 -7.23
C ALA A 249 7.94 -15.05 -6.61
N ALA A 250 9.15 -14.50 -6.76
CA ALA A 250 10.37 -15.08 -6.17
C ALA A 250 10.31 -15.08 -4.63
N GLY A 251 9.82 -14.01 -4.02
CA GLY A 251 9.60 -13.89 -2.59
C GLY A 251 8.62 -14.94 -2.08
N ALA A 252 7.46 -15.09 -2.71
CA ALA A 252 6.47 -16.10 -2.35
C ALA A 252 6.99 -17.53 -2.52
N ALA A 253 7.67 -17.83 -3.63
CA ALA A 253 8.31 -19.13 -3.85
C ALA A 253 9.38 -19.42 -2.79
N GLY A 254 10.26 -18.46 -2.50
CA GLY A 254 11.25 -18.57 -1.43
C GLY A 254 10.62 -18.73 -0.04
N ALA A 255 9.46 -18.10 0.21
CA ALA A 255 8.71 -18.25 1.45
C ALA A 255 8.09 -19.66 1.58
N LEU A 256 7.78 -20.34 0.47
CA LEU A 256 7.25 -21.70 0.50
C LEU A 256 8.34 -22.77 0.55
N LEU A 257 9.43 -22.59 -0.21
CA LEU A 257 10.50 -23.57 -0.35
C LEU A 257 11.57 -23.43 0.74
N GLY A 258 11.81 -22.21 1.22
CA GLY A 258 12.85 -21.88 2.20
C GLY A 258 12.51 -22.20 3.66
N ARG A 259 11.58 -23.12 3.94
CA ARG A 259 11.09 -23.38 5.31
C ARG A 259 12.20 -23.76 6.29
N ARG A 260 13.18 -24.50 5.81
CA ARG A 260 14.33 -24.99 6.59
C ARG A 260 15.57 -24.11 6.52
N SER A 261 15.58 -23.10 5.64
CA SER A 261 16.75 -22.21 5.45
C SER A 261 16.45 -20.80 5.90
N THR A 262 17.21 -20.36 6.91
CA THR A 262 17.17 -18.98 7.42
C THR A 262 17.54 -17.97 6.35
N VAL A 263 18.56 -18.27 5.54
CA VAL A 263 19.03 -17.39 4.46
C VAL A 263 17.96 -17.23 3.39
N VAL A 264 17.35 -18.33 2.93
CA VAL A 264 16.29 -18.27 1.91
C VAL A 264 15.06 -17.53 2.46
N SER A 265 14.71 -17.73 3.73
CA SER A 265 13.62 -16.99 4.38
C SER A 265 13.91 -15.49 4.44
N ALA A 266 15.13 -15.09 4.80
CA ALA A 266 15.53 -13.69 4.85
C ALA A 266 15.54 -13.04 3.46
N LEU A 267 16.12 -13.70 2.45
CA LEU A 267 16.14 -13.22 1.06
C LEU A 267 14.73 -13.10 0.49
N SER A 268 13.87 -14.08 0.78
CA SER A 268 12.44 -14.02 0.44
C SER A 268 11.79 -12.78 1.06
N GLY A 269 12.03 -12.52 2.35
CA GLY A 269 11.47 -11.36 3.04
C GLY A 269 11.94 -10.01 2.47
N LEU A 270 13.24 -9.89 2.15
CA LEU A 270 13.79 -8.72 1.46
C LEU A 270 13.16 -8.54 0.08
N SER A 271 12.99 -9.64 -0.67
CA SER A 271 12.33 -9.63 -1.98
C SER A 271 10.90 -9.11 -1.87
N MET A 272 10.12 -9.52 -0.87
CA MET A 272 8.74 -9.04 -0.68
C MET A 272 8.67 -7.55 -0.30
N LEU A 273 9.60 -7.07 0.52
CA LEU A 273 9.69 -5.64 0.85
C LEU A 273 10.04 -4.80 -0.37
N ALA A 274 11.05 -5.23 -1.14
CA ALA A 274 11.45 -4.57 -2.38
C ALA A 274 10.34 -4.60 -3.43
N ALA A 275 9.60 -5.71 -3.52
CA ALA A 275 8.46 -5.83 -4.42
C ALA A 275 7.35 -4.83 -4.08
N SER A 276 6.95 -4.75 -2.81
CA SER A 276 5.93 -3.81 -2.35
C SER A 276 6.34 -2.36 -2.64
N LEU A 277 7.61 -1.99 -2.39
CA LEU A 277 8.13 -0.67 -2.73
C LEU A 277 8.07 -0.39 -4.25
N ALA A 278 8.54 -1.33 -5.08
CA ALA A 278 8.53 -1.20 -6.53
C ALA A 278 7.10 -1.07 -7.07
N THR A 279 6.15 -1.83 -6.52
CA THR A 279 4.73 -1.78 -6.90
C THR A 279 4.12 -0.41 -6.59
N ARG A 280 4.37 0.17 -5.40
CA ARG A 280 3.83 1.49 -5.05
C ARG A 280 4.38 2.60 -5.93
N PHE A 281 5.69 2.60 -6.19
CA PHE A 281 6.31 3.56 -7.11
C PHE A 281 5.84 3.36 -8.56
N GLY A 282 5.69 2.11 -9.00
CA GLY A 282 5.22 1.78 -10.34
C GLY A 282 3.77 2.23 -10.59
N VAL A 283 2.88 2.01 -9.63
CA VAL A 283 1.50 2.53 -9.68
C VAL A 283 1.50 4.06 -9.70
N PHE A 284 2.30 4.69 -8.85
CA PHE A 284 2.40 6.15 -8.78
C PHE A 284 2.87 6.74 -10.12
N ASP A 285 4.01 6.28 -10.63
CA ASP A 285 4.59 6.75 -11.89
C ASP A 285 3.65 6.50 -13.07
N GLY A 286 2.92 5.38 -13.09
CA GLY A 286 1.97 5.04 -14.15
C GLY A 286 0.81 6.04 -14.23
N GLY A 287 0.24 6.44 -13.10
CA GLY A 287 -0.79 7.47 -13.09
C GLY A 287 -0.25 8.85 -13.47
N VAL A 288 0.91 9.25 -12.93
CA VAL A 288 1.56 10.52 -13.30
C VAL A 288 1.83 10.58 -14.80
N ALA A 289 2.29 9.49 -15.42
CA ALA A 289 2.50 9.40 -16.86
C ALA A 289 1.19 9.56 -17.63
N SER A 290 0.11 8.90 -17.18
CA SER A 290 -1.21 9.01 -17.81
C SER A 290 -1.79 10.43 -17.79
N ALA A 291 -1.50 11.21 -16.74
CA ALA A 291 -1.98 12.59 -16.63
C ALA A 291 -1.20 13.56 -17.53
N LYS A 292 0.06 13.25 -17.88
CA LYS A 292 0.92 14.11 -18.69
C LYS A 292 0.66 13.98 -20.19
N ASP A 293 0.14 12.85 -20.65
CA ASP A 293 -0.17 12.63 -22.05
C ASP A 293 -1.69 12.75 -22.29
N PRO A 294 -2.15 13.79 -23.03
CA PRO A 294 -3.57 14.00 -23.29
C PRO A 294 -4.24 12.84 -24.03
N ARG A 295 -3.49 11.97 -24.72
CA ARG A 295 -4.02 10.78 -25.39
C ARG A 295 -4.83 9.91 -24.43
N TYR A 296 -4.36 9.73 -23.20
CA TYR A 296 -5.03 8.92 -22.18
C TYR A 296 -6.30 9.59 -21.63
N THR A 297 -6.50 10.88 -21.85
CA THR A 297 -7.76 11.56 -21.51
C THR A 297 -8.72 11.57 -22.70
N VAL A 298 -8.25 11.96 -23.89
CA VAL A 298 -9.10 12.19 -25.07
C VAL A 298 -9.64 10.90 -25.67
N VAL A 299 -8.77 9.92 -25.93
CA VAL A 299 -9.15 8.73 -26.70
C VAL A 299 -10.22 7.92 -25.96
N PRO A 300 -10.07 7.58 -24.66
CA PRO A 300 -11.10 6.83 -23.93
C PRO A 300 -12.42 7.59 -23.81
N GLN A 301 -12.38 8.93 -23.70
CA GLN A 301 -13.60 9.74 -23.68
C GLN A 301 -14.33 9.70 -25.02
N ARG A 302 -13.61 9.77 -26.14
CA ARG A 302 -14.21 9.70 -27.48
C ARG A 302 -14.76 8.31 -27.80
N GLU A 303 -14.04 7.24 -27.42
CA GLU A 303 -14.51 5.87 -27.55
C GLU A 303 -15.84 5.66 -26.80
N ARG A 304 -15.94 6.15 -25.56
CA ARG A 304 -17.19 6.10 -24.77
C ARG A 304 -18.31 6.92 -25.41
N LEU A 305 -18.00 8.07 -26.02
CA LEU A 305 -19.00 8.89 -26.72
C LEU A 305 -19.49 8.21 -28.01
N ALA A 306 -18.60 7.58 -28.79
CA ALA A 306 -18.96 6.84 -30.00
C ALA A 306 -19.84 5.63 -29.66
N GLN A 307 -19.48 4.86 -28.63
CA GLN A 307 -20.28 3.75 -28.11
C GLN A 307 -21.69 4.20 -27.71
N ARG A 308 -21.82 5.34 -27.01
CA ARG A 308 -23.13 5.90 -26.62
C ARG A 308 -23.97 6.38 -27.81
N ARG A 309 -23.33 6.78 -28.91
CA ARG A 309 -24.01 7.22 -30.14
C ARG A 309 -24.45 6.08 -31.03
N GLY A 310 -24.04 4.84 -30.74
CA GLY A 310 -24.31 3.68 -31.60
C GLY A 310 -23.42 3.62 -32.85
N ASP A 311 -22.42 4.49 -32.95
CA ASP A 311 -21.43 4.48 -34.02
C ASP A 311 -20.46 3.31 -33.77
N HIS A 312 -20.85 2.10 -34.21
CA HIS A 312 -19.90 1.01 -34.33
C HIS A 312 -18.97 1.34 -35.49
N PRO A 313 -17.64 1.37 -35.30
CA PRO A 313 -16.75 1.46 -36.44
C PRO A 313 -17.02 0.25 -37.32
N THR A 314 -17.53 0.49 -38.53
CA THR A 314 -17.48 -0.48 -39.62
C THR A 314 -16.02 -0.93 -39.75
N GLN A 315 -15.81 -2.25 -39.62
CA GLN A 315 -14.52 -2.92 -39.76
C GLN A 315 -13.81 -2.52 -41.06
#